data_AF-A0A7K7Q4R6-F1
#
_entry.id   AF-A0A7K7Q4R6-F1
#
_cell.length_a   1.000
_cell.length_b   1.000
_cell.length_c   1.000
_cell.angle_alpha   90.00
_cell.angle_beta   90.00
_cell.angle_gamma   90.00
#
_symmetry.space_group_name_H-M   'P 1'
#
loop_
_entity.id
_entity.type
_entity.pdbx_description
1 polymer ?
#
loop_
_entity_poly.entity_id
_entity_poly.type
_entity_poly.pdbx_seq_one_letter_code
_entity_poly.pdbx_strand_id
1 'polypeptide(L)'
;AWTRRWVESKHKPDYGRFVLTAGKFYGDAEKDKGESGVVAGEGKPGGVWGWILFPLCPTGIQTSQDARFYALSSRFEPFSNRDKTLVVQFTVKHEQNIDCGGGYVKLFPASLSQEDMHGDSEYNIMFGPDICGPGTKKVHVIFNYKGKNVLINKDIRCKV
;
A
#
# COMPACT_ATOMS: atom_id res chain seq x y z
N ALA A 1 16.66 -10.18 -1.64
CA ALA A 1 16.61 -9.24 -0.51
C ALA A 1 15.70 -8.11 -0.93
N TRP A 2 14.52 -8.05 -0.33
CA TRP A 2 13.42 -7.18 -0.75
C TRP A 2 13.83 -5.70 -0.80
N THR A 3 14.73 -5.28 0.09
CA THR A 3 15.34 -3.93 0.11
C THR A 3 16.04 -3.52 -1.19
N ARG A 4 16.35 -4.44 -2.11
CA ARG A 4 16.90 -4.10 -3.44
C ARG A 4 15.84 -3.61 -4.43
N ARG A 5 14.56 -3.97 -4.22
CA ARG A 5 13.45 -3.66 -5.13
C ARG A 5 12.57 -2.52 -4.63
N TRP A 6 12.67 -2.19 -3.35
CA TRP A 6 11.85 -1.19 -2.68
C TRP A 6 12.70 -0.01 -2.24
N VAL A 7 12.17 1.20 -2.42
CA VAL A 7 12.82 2.46 -2.08
C VAL A 7 11.94 3.20 -1.09
N GLU A 8 12.53 3.55 0.06
CA GLU A 8 11.90 4.41 1.07
C GLU A 8 12.02 5.88 0.65
N SER A 9 10.92 6.62 0.81
CA SER A 9 10.95 8.07 0.61
C SER A 9 11.76 8.76 1.71
N LYS A 10 12.44 9.83 1.33
CA LYS A 10 13.20 10.73 2.21
C LYS A 10 12.53 12.09 2.34
N HIS A 11 11.32 12.26 1.78
CA HIS A 11 10.56 13.51 1.85
C HIS A 11 10.31 13.98 3.28
N LYS A 12 10.13 13.05 4.23
CA LYS A 12 10.04 13.33 5.67
C LYS A 12 11.10 12.55 6.44
N PRO A 13 11.74 13.17 7.45
CA PRO A 13 12.73 12.49 8.27
C PRO A 13 12.13 11.46 9.25
N ASP A 14 10.82 11.53 9.49
CA ASP A 14 10.12 10.76 10.52
C ASP A 14 9.16 9.71 9.97
N TYR A 15 9.33 9.29 8.70
CA TYR A 15 8.59 8.16 8.15
C TYR A 15 8.80 6.89 8.99
N GLY A 16 7.72 6.11 9.12
CA GLY A 16 7.75 4.81 9.77
C GLY A 16 8.52 3.80 8.93
N ARG A 17 9.11 2.81 9.60
CA ARG A 17 9.92 1.77 8.96
C ARG A 17 9.09 0.55 8.60
N PHE A 18 9.45 -0.06 7.49
CA PHE A 18 8.90 -1.35 7.10
C PHE A 18 9.82 -2.49 7.53
N VAL A 19 9.21 -3.58 7.99
CA VAL A 19 9.90 -4.82 8.34
C VAL A 19 9.31 -5.96 7.52
N LEU A 20 10.17 -6.87 7.06
CA LEU A 20 9.74 -8.10 6.41
C LEU A 20 9.49 -9.16 7.48
N THR A 21 8.27 -9.65 7.59
CA THR A 21 7.88 -10.61 8.63
C THR A 21 6.63 -11.37 8.21
N ALA A 22 6.45 -12.57 8.76
CA ALA A 22 5.26 -13.38 8.55
C ALA A 22 4.11 -13.02 9.52
N GLY A 23 4.35 -12.07 10.43
CA GLY A 23 3.40 -11.69 11.47
C GLY A 23 3.35 -12.70 12.61
N LYS A 24 2.38 -12.50 13.51
CA LYS A 24 2.19 -13.34 14.70
C LYS A 24 1.51 -14.67 14.37
N PHE A 25 0.80 -14.76 13.24
CA PHE A 25 0.06 -15.94 12.82
C PHE A 25 0.25 -16.21 11.33
N TYR A 26 1.01 -17.23 10.96
CA TYR A 26 1.27 -17.64 9.58
C TYR A 26 0.99 -19.13 9.40
N GLY A 27 0.77 -19.56 8.15
CA GLY A 27 0.46 -20.96 7.82
C GLY A 27 1.67 -21.89 7.88
N ASP A 28 2.78 -21.53 7.22
CA ASP A 28 4.03 -22.31 7.17
C ASP A 28 5.21 -21.31 7.08
N ALA A 29 6.31 -21.53 7.81
CA ALA A 29 7.45 -20.60 7.87
C ALA A 29 8.60 -20.97 6.91
N GLU A 30 8.70 -22.23 6.47
CA GLU A 30 9.92 -22.73 5.80
C GLU A 30 9.79 -22.82 4.28
N LYS A 31 8.59 -23.03 3.73
CA LYS A 31 8.37 -23.26 2.28
C LYS A 31 8.41 -22.00 1.39
N ASP A 32 8.81 -20.86 1.96
CA ASP A 32 8.09 -19.62 1.70
C ASP A 32 9.03 -18.40 1.61
N LYS A 33 10.19 -18.61 0.98
CA LYS A 33 11.27 -17.61 0.79
C LYS A 33 11.12 -16.77 -0.50
N GLY A 34 9.95 -16.77 -1.11
CA GLY A 34 9.68 -16.16 -2.42
C GLY A 34 9.13 -14.74 -2.34
N GLU A 35 9.57 -13.86 -3.23
CA GLU A 35 9.49 -12.41 -3.04
C GLU A 35 8.48 -11.82 -4.07
N SER A 36 7.23 -11.52 -3.69
CA SER A 36 6.16 -11.02 -4.59
C SER A 36 5.98 -9.48 -4.52
N GLY A 37 6.01 -8.78 -5.66
CA GLY A 37 5.68 -7.33 -5.83
C GLY A 37 4.26 -7.18 -6.40
N VAL A 38 3.52 -6.06 -6.31
CA VAL A 38 3.80 -4.61 -6.31
C VAL A 38 2.83 -3.95 -5.29
N VAL A 39 3.18 -2.82 -4.66
CA VAL A 39 2.59 -1.47 -4.87
C VAL A 39 3.14 -0.47 -3.83
N ALA A 40 3.36 0.78 -4.26
CA ALA A 40 3.64 1.91 -3.39
C ALA A 40 2.44 2.23 -2.48
N GLY A 41 2.63 2.15 -1.17
CA GLY A 41 1.59 2.40 -0.16
C GLY A 41 1.96 3.58 0.71
N GLU A 42 0.98 4.44 1.02
CA GLU A 42 1.13 5.51 2.00
C GLU A 42 -0.05 5.55 2.96
N GLY A 43 0.20 5.33 4.24
CA GLY A 43 -0.83 5.36 5.29
C GLY A 43 -0.95 6.74 5.97
N LYS A 44 -2.18 7.11 6.36
CA LYS A 44 -2.45 8.29 7.21
C LYS A 44 -1.99 8.06 8.67
N PRO A 45 -1.70 9.11 9.46
CA PRO A 45 -1.34 8.97 10.85
C PRO A 45 -2.62 8.84 11.68
N GLY A 46 -2.78 7.69 12.34
CA GLY A 46 -3.95 7.45 13.19
C GLY A 46 -4.14 6.01 13.68
N GLY A 47 -3.11 5.18 13.79
CA GLY A 47 -3.27 3.76 14.17
C GLY A 47 -3.13 2.82 12.99
N VAL A 48 -2.11 1.96 13.03
CA VAL A 48 -1.39 1.56 11.82
C VAL A 48 -1.93 0.25 11.21
N TRP A 49 -1.28 -0.24 10.14
CA TRP A 49 -1.08 -1.66 9.82
C TRP A 49 -1.97 -2.31 8.75
N GLY A 50 -1.81 -1.95 7.47
CA GLY A 50 -2.17 -2.83 6.35
C GLY A 50 -0.98 -3.69 5.89
N TRP A 51 -1.22 -4.94 5.54
CA TRP A 51 -0.22 -5.83 4.92
C TRP A 51 -0.38 -5.85 3.39
N ILE A 52 0.62 -6.33 2.64
CA ILE A 52 0.48 -6.72 1.23
C ILE A 52 0.98 -8.16 1.10
N LEU A 53 0.08 -9.12 0.95
CA LEU A 53 0.35 -10.56 0.83
C LEU A 53 -0.01 -11.03 -0.60
N PHE A 54 0.79 -11.91 -1.18
CA PHE A 54 0.43 -12.69 -2.35
C PHE A 54 0.21 -14.14 -1.88
N PRO A 55 -0.70 -14.91 -2.49
CA PRO A 55 -1.17 -16.20 -1.97
C PRO A 55 -0.12 -17.34 -1.93
N LEU A 56 1.17 -17.05 -2.13
CA LEU A 56 2.27 -18.03 -2.11
C LEU A 56 3.48 -17.58 -1.26
N CYS A 57 3.35 -16.51 -0.44
CA CYS A 57 4.40 -16.09 0.48
C CYS A 57 3.80 -15.51 1.78
N PRO A 58 4.17 -16.01 2.98
CA PRO A 58 3.67 -15.59 4.28
C PRO A 58 4.41 -14.36 4.77
N THR A 59 5.63 -14.09 4.29
CA THR A 59 6.35 -12.86 4.64
C THR A 59 5.81 -11.69 3.83
N GLY A 60 5.25 -10.73 4.54
CA GLY A 60 4.74 -9.48 4.01
C GLY A 60 5.56 -8.29 4.48
N ILE A 61 5.36 -7.16 3.80
CA ILE A 61 5.86 -5.88 4.25
C ILE A 61 4.92 -5.38 5.35
N GLN A 62 5.42 -5.33 6.58
CA GLN A 62 4.70 -4.85 7.75
C GLN A 62 5.25 -3.48 8.15
N THR A 63 4.36 -2.51 8.33
CA THR A 63 4.65 -1.26 9.05
C THR A 63 5.13 -1.59 10.46
N SER A 64 6.05 -0.87 11.12
CA SER A 64 6.61 -1.30 12.42
C SER A 64 6.37 -0.36 13.61
N GLN A 65 5.78 0.81 13.37
CA GLN A 65 5.63 1.91 14.32
C GLN A 65 4.22 2.50 14.27
N ASP A 66 3.60 2.70 15.44
CA ASP A 66 2.29 3.35 15.52
C ASP A 66 2.33 4.84 15.18
N ALA A 67 1.18 5.36 14.73
CA ALA A 67 0.96 6.78 14.41
C ALA A 67 2.01 7.41 13.49
N ARG A 68 2.54 6.63 12.54
CA ARG A 68 3.49 7.10 11.51
C ARG A 68 2.87 7.10 10.13
N PHE A 69 3.30 8.07 9.33
CA PHE A 69 3.19 7.97 7.88
C PHE A 69 4.19 6.95 7.36
N TYR A 70 3.86 6.32 6.25
CA TYR A 70 4.72 5.35 5.59
C TYR A 70 4.83 5.70 4.12
N ALA A 71 6.01 5.53 3.54
CA ALA A 71 6.23 5.84 2.14
C ALA A 71 7.31 4.91 1.57
N LEU A 72 6.86 3.83 0.94
CA LEU A 72 7.71 2.85 0.28
C LEU A 72 7.17 2.59 -1.12
N SER A 73 8.03 2.55 -2.12
CA SER A 73 7.67 2.33 -3.52
C SER A 73 8.56 1.29 -4.19
N SER A 74 8.04 0.59 -5.18
CA SER A 74 8.82 -0.32 -6.02
C SER A 74 8.59 0.02 -7.48
N ARG A 75 9.68 0.17 -8.23
CA ARG A 75 9.65 0.47 -9.66
C ARG A 75 9.55 -0.83 -10.45
N PHE A 76 8.80 -0.79 -11.53
CA PHE A 76 8.65 -1.86 -12.52
C PHE A 76 8.75 -1.27 -13.92
N GLU A 77 8.87 -2.12 -14.93
CA GLU A 77 8.94 -1.69 -16.33
C GLU A 77 7.72 -0.84 -16.71
N PRO A 78 7.91 0.41 -17.17
CA PRO A 78 6.81 1.28 -17.53
C PRO A 78 5.94 0.65 -18.62
N PHE A 79 4.62 0.72 -18.44
CA PHE A 79 3.66 0.21 -19.41
C PHE A 79 2.43 1.11 -19.50
N SER A 80 1.63 0.94 -20.56
CA SER A 80 0.33 1.58 -20.72
C SER A 80 -0.78 0.52 -20.78
N ASN A 81 -1.90 0.82 -20.13
CA ASN A 81 -3.12 0.01 -20.19
C ASN A 81 -4.11 0.50 -21.26
N ARG A 82 -3.69 1.36 -22.20
CA ARG A 82 -4.54 1.81 -23.29
C ARG A 82 -5.04 0.59 -24.08
N ASP A 83 -6.35 0.53 -24.30
CA ASP A 83 -7.05 -0.56 -25.00
C ASP A 83 -6.84 -1.95 -24.37
N LYS A 84 -6.43 -1.99 -23.10
CA LYS A 84 -6.15 -3.22 -22.34
C LYS A 84 -6.80 -3.16 -20.96
N THR A 85 -7.12 -4.33 -20.42
CA THR A 85 -7.59 -4.43 -19.03
C THR A 85 -6.41 -4.32 -18.07
N LEU A 86 -6.52 -3.44 -17.08
CA LEU A 86 -5.58 -3.35 -15.96
C LEU A 86 -6.15 -4.08 -14.75
N VAL A 87 -5.38 -5.00 -14.18
CA VAL A 87 -5.71 -5.68 -12.93
C VAL A 87 -4.67 -5.32 -11.88
N VAL A 88 -5.13 -4.79 -10.75
CA VAL A 88 -4.30 -4.50 -9.58
C VAL A 88 -4.81 -5.36 -8.44
N GLN A 89 -3.97 -6.23 -7.92
CA GLN A 89 -4.32 -7.14 -6.84
C GLN A 89 -3.19 -7.18 -5.81
N PHE A 90 -3.58 -7.10 -4.56
CA PHE A 90 -2.73 -7.25 -3.38
C PHE A 90 -3.64 -7.73 -2.24
N THR A 91 -3.07 -8.27 -1.16
CA THR A 91 -3.90 -8.68 -0.02
C THR A 91 -3.49 -7.97 1.26
N VAL A 92 -4.46 -7.44 1.98
CA VAL A 92 -4.25 -6.75 3.24
C VAL A 92 -4.72 -7.60 4.37
N LYS A 93 -3.84 -7.81 5.34
CA LYS A 93 -4.16 -8.35 6.65
C LYS A 93 -4.19 -7.18 7.62
N HIS A 94 -4.95 -7.25 8.71
CA HIS A 94 -4.84 -6.33 9.83
C HIS A 94 -4.67 -7.21 11.07
N GLU A 95 -3.42 -7.54 11.43
CA GLU A 95 -3.17 -8.49 12.53
C GLU A 95 -3.51 -7.94 13.92
N GLN A 96 -3.37 -6.63 14.10
CA GLN A 96 -3.93 -5.94 15.25
C GLN A 96 -5.27 -5.31 14.90
N ASN A 97 -6.11 -5.15 15.91
CA ASN A 97 -7.39 -4.45 15.84
C ASN A 97 -7.16 -2.97 15.51
N ILE A 98 -6.99 -2.66 14.23
CA ILE A 98 -6.74 -1.32 13.73
C ILE A 98 -7.93 -0.41 14.02
N ASP A 99 -7.63 0.75 14.61
CA ASP A 99 -8.58 1.82 14.88
C ASP A 99 -8.62 2.84 13.73
N CYS A 100 -7.48 3.33 13.21
CA CYS A 100 -7.48 4.22 12.04
C CYS A 100 -6.21 4.22 11.15
N GLY A 101 -6.20 3.43 10.07
CA GLY A 101 -5.12 3.47 9.08
C GLY A 101 -5.50 3.00 7.68
N GLY A 102 -4.65 3.41 6.74
CA GLY A 102 -4.77 3.08 5.33
C GLY A 102 -4.05 1.77 4.99
N GLY A 103 -4.75 0.90 4.25
CA GLY A 103 -4.18 -0.29 3.62
C GLY A 103 -4.26 -0.21 2.09
N TYR A 104 -4.32 1.00 1.53
CA TYR A 104 -4.42 1.22 0.09
C TYR A 104 -3.07 1.43 -0.56
N VAL A 105 -3.08 1.35 -1.88
CA VAL A 105 -1.91 1.44 -2.71
C VAL A 105 -2.10 2.45 -3.83
N LYS A 106 -1.00 3.07 -4.30
CA LYS A 106 -0.97 4.09 -5.35
C LYS A 106 -0.15 3.59 -6.55
N LEU A 107 -0.68 3.74 -7.76
CA LEU A 107 0.05 3.57 -9.01
C LEU A 107 0.51 4.91 -9.54
N PHE A 108 1.80 5.05 -9.74
CA PHE A 108 2.43 6.31 -10.13
C PHE A 108 2.89 6.31 -11.60
N PRO A 109 3.00 7.49 -12.23
CA PRO A 109 3.69 7.61 -13.51
C PRO A 109 5.20 7.35 -13.35
N ALA A 110 5.88 7.00 -14.44
CA ALA A 110 7.32 6.71 -14.43
C ALA A 110 8.19 7.92 -14.02
N SER A 111 7.63 9.13 -14.09
CA SER A 111 8.25 10.39 -13.69
C SER A 111 8.35 10.60 -12.18
N LEU A 112 7.74 9.73 -11.36
CA LEU A 112 7.86 9.83 -9.90
C LEU A 112 9.33 9.70 -9.46
N SER A 113 9.77 10.63 -8.61
CA SER A 113 10.96 10.50 -7.79
C SER A 113 10.63 9.66 -6.55
N GLN A 114 11.20 8.46 -6.43
CA GLN A 114 10.86 7.53 -5.35
C GLN A 114 11.33 8.04 -3.99
N GLU A 115 12.47 8.73 -3.98
CA GLU A 115 13.10 9.34 -2.81
C GLU A 115 12.32 10.56 -2.29
N ASP A 116 11.41 11.12 -3.09
CA ASP A 116 10.59 12.28 -2.70
C ASP A 116 9.09 11.95 -2.69
N MET A 117 8.72 10.66 -2.68
CA MET A 117 7.32 10.24 -2.69
C MET A 117 6.58 10.63 -1.40
N HIS A 118 5.39 11.22 -1.51
CA HIS A 118 4.57 11.67 -0.38
C HIS A 118 3.07 11.77 -0.74
N GLY A 119 2.26 12.23 0.22
CA GLY A 119 0.79 12.38 0.18
C GLY A 119 0.25 12.98 -1.09
N ASP A 120 0.90 14.08 -1.48
CA ASP A 120 0.49 14.97 -2.57
C ASP A 120 1.21 14.65 -3.89
N SER A 121 2.09 13.65 -3.91
CA SER A 121 2.70 13.18 -5.15
C SER A 121 1.63 12.71 -6.14
N GLU A 122 1.74 13.16 -7.38
CA GLU A 122 0.79 12.83 -8.44
C GLU A 122 0.78 11.33 -8.73
N TYR A 123 -0.40 10.70 -8.59
CA TYR A 123 -0.63 9.29 -8.88
C TYR A 123 -1.71 9.14 -9.95
N ASN A 124 -1.68 8.04 -10.70
CA ASN A 124 -2.69 7.69 -11.69
C ASN A 124 -3.93 7.07 -11.03
N ILE A 125 -3.71 6.11 -10.12
CA ILE A 125 -4.77 5.33 -9.46
C ILE A 125 -4.41 5.14 -7.99
N MET A 126 -5.38 5.33 -7.09
CA MET A 126 -5.30 4.85 -5.70
C MET A 126 -6.39 3.79 -5.48
N PHE A 127 -6.01 2.65 -4.92
CA PHE A 127 -6.91 1.52 -4.69
C PHE A 127 -6.65 0.83 -3.35
N GLY A 128 -7.70 0.59 -2.55
CA GLY A 128 -7.61 -0.29 -1.38
C GLY A 128 -8.37 0.18 -0.14
N PRO A 129 -8.31 -0.60 0.96
CA PRO A 129 -9.04 -0.31 2.18
C PRO A 129 -8.50 0.91 2.93
N ASP A 130 -9.40 1.70 3.51
CA ASP A 130 -9.14 2.77 4.46
C ASP A 130 -10.11 2.62 5.63
N ILE A 131 -9.54 2.42 6.82
CA ILE A 131 -10.27 2.23 8.07
C ILE A 131 -9.93 3.44 8.95
N CYS A 132 -10.95 4.13 9.47
CA CYS A 132 -10.76 5.17 10.47
C CYS A 132 -11.99 5.28 11.36
N GLY A 133 -11.87 4.71 12.56
CA GLY A 133 -12.91 4.62 13.56
C GLY A 133 -14.13 3.79 13.10
N PRO A 134 -15.26 3.92 13.80
CA PRO A 134 -16.48 3.21 13.45
C PRO A 134 -17.14 3.74 12.16
N GLY A 135 -16.87 4.99 11.79
CA GLY A 135 -17.54 5.69 10.68
C GLY A 135 -16.87 5.55 9.32
N THR A 136 -15.56 5.26 9.26
CA THR A 136 -14.84 5.14 7.98
C THR A 136 -14.35 3.73 7.81
N LYS A 137 -15.02 2.94 6.96
CA LYS A 137 -14.60 1.58 6.57
C LYS A 137 -14.90 1.39 5.10
N LYS A 138 -14.06 1.96 4.23
CA LYS A 138 -14.32 1.98 2.79
C LYS A 138 -13.12 1.53 1.97
N VAL A 139 -13.39 1.08 0.75
CA VAL A 139 -12.38 0.82 -0.27
C VAL A 139 -12.28 2.07 -1.15
N HIS A 140 -11.13 2.73 -1.13
CA HIS A 140 -10.83 3.79 -2.09
C HIS A 140 -10.65 3.19 -3.47
N VAL A 141 -11.30 3.81 -4.45
CA VAL A 141 -11.02 3.64 -5.88
C VAL A 141 -10.99 5.05 -6.44
N ILE A 142 -9.80 5.59 -6.66
CA ILE A 142 -9.59 6.98 -7.06
C ILE A 142 -8.80 6.99 -8.35
N PHE A 143 -9.30 7.73 -9.35
CA PHE A 143 -8.62 7.93 -10.62
C PHE A 143 -8.20 9.39 -10.75
N ASN A 144 -6.96 9.63 -11.16
CA ASN A 144 -6.57 10.96 -11.59
C ASN A 144 -7.05 11.20 -13.03
N TYR A 145 -7.84 12.26 -13.21
CA TYR A 145 -8.35 12.66 -14.52
C TYR A 145 -8.36 14.18 -14.62
N LYS A 146 -7.72 14.72 -15.66
CA LYS A 146 -7.59 16.17 -15.89
C LYS A 146 -7.03 16.92 -14.66
N GLY A 147 -6.01 16.36 -14.03
CA GLY A 147 -5.35 16.95 -12.85
C GLY A 147 -6.18 16.93 -11.57
N LYS A 148 -7.28 16.15 -11.53
CA LYS A 148 -8.12 15.98 -10.34
C LYS A 148 -8.23 14.52 -9.96
N ASN A 149 -8.12 14.24 -8.66
CA ASN A 149 -8.34 12.92 -8.09
C ASN A 149 -9.85 12.71 -7.91
N VAL A 150 -10.47 11.94 -8.81
CA VAL A 150 -11.90 11.65 -8.82
C VAL A 150 -12.17 10.38 -8.01
N LEU A 151 -12.97 10.51 -6.96
CA LEU A 151 -13.37 9.41 -6.09
C LEU A 151 -14.52 8.63 -6.71
N ILE A 152 -14.57 7.33 -6.45
CA ILE A 152 -15.75 6.50 -6.73
C ILE A 152 -17.00 7.03 -6.01
N ASN A 153 -18.14 6.96 -6.70
CA ASN A 153 -19.44 7.41 -6.19
C ASN A 153 -20.19 6.31 -5.41
N LYS A 154 -19.67 5.09 -5.40
CA LYS A 154 -20.22 3.94 -4.67
C LYS A 154 -19.47 3.76 -3.36
N ASP A 155 -20.22 3.55 -2.30
CA ASP A 155 -19.63 3.11 -1.04
C ASP A 155 -19.37 1.61 -1.07
N ILE A 156 -18.11 1.22 -0.89
CA ILE A 156 -17.65 -0.17 -0.89
C ILE A 156 -17.04 -0.42 0.48
N ARG A 157 -17.71 -1.21 1.31
CA ARG A 157 -17.25 -1.49 2.67
C ARG A 157 -16.03 -2.42 2.66
N CYS A 158 -14.95 -2.04 3.34
CA CYS A 158 -13.78 -2.90 3.51
C CYS A 158 -14.00 -3.91 4.65
N LYS A 159 -13.26 -5.03 4.60
CA LYS A 159 -13.14 -5.96 5.73
C LYS A 159 -12.22 -5.36 6.78
N VAL A 160 -12.54 -5.61 8.04
CA VAL A 160 -11.67 -5.34 9.20
C VAL A 160 -11.02 -6.65 9.59
#